data_AF-A0A8C6U7U0-F1
#
_entry.id   AF-A0A8C6U7U0-F1
#
_cell.length_a   1.000
_cell.length_b   1.000
_cell.length_c   1.000
_cell.angle_alpha   90.00
_cell.angle_beta   90.00
_cell.angle_gamma   90.00
#
_symmetry.space_group_name_H-M   'P 1'
#
loop_
_entity.id
_entity.type
_entity.pdbx_description
1 polymer ?
#
loop_
_entity_poly.entity_id
_entity_poly.type
_entity_poly.pdbx_seq_one_letter_code
_entity_poly.pdbx_strand_id
1 'polypeptide(L)'
;MNFRSLSPSHEKWEQKQRCCVYIFVECRKKRLQFARAHQNWTVEDWKNVAWSDESRFLLRHSDGGVRIWRKQNENMDPSCLVTTVQAGGGGVMVWGMFSWHTLGPLVPIGHRLNATDYLSIVSDHVHPFMTTMYPSSDGYFQQDNAPCHKAPIISNWFLEHDNEFTVLQWPPQSPDLNPIEHLWDVVERELRALDVHPTNLHQLQDAILSIWANISKECFQHLVESMPRRIKAVLKAKGGQTQY
;
A
#
# COMPACT_ATOMS: atom_id res chain seq x y z
N MET A 1 51.71 2.78 27.68
CA MET A 1 50.44 3.53 27.78
C MET A 1 49.45 2.86 26.84
N ASN A 2 48.30 2.45 27.38
CA ASN A 2 47.30 1.62 26.72
C ASN A 2 46.65 2.32 25.52
N PHE A 3 46.74 1.71 24.34
CA PHE A 3 45.83 1.98 23.23
C PHE A 3 44.50 1.29 23.54
N ARG A 4 43.50 2.05 23.99
CA ARG A 4 42.11 1.60 23.99
C ARG A 4 41.52 1.89 22.62
N SER A 5 41.35 0.83 21.83
CA SER A 5 40.49 0.79 20.66
C SER A 5 39.03 0.99 21.10
N LEU A 6 38.44 2.13 20.77
CA LEU A 6 36.99 2.31 20.86
C LEU A 6 36.38 1.87 19.53
N SER A 7 35.65 0.76 19.56
CA SER A 7 34.82 0.27 18.46
C SER A 7 33.72 1.29 18.12
N PRO A 8 33.45 1.59 16.83
CA PRO A 8 32.23 2.28 16.48
C PRO A 8 31.06 1.34 16.71
N SER A 9 30.15 1.73 17.61
CA SER A 9 28.84 1.12 17.76
C SER A 9 28.14 1.09 16.40
N HIS A 10 27.86 -0.09 15.88
CA HIS A 10 26.97 -0.30 14.74
C HIS A 10 25.55 0.11 15.15
N GLU A 11 25.26 1.40 15.05
CA GLU A 11 23.89 1.93 15.15
C GLU A 11 23.18 1.57 13.84
N LYS A 12 22.27 0.60 13.91
CA LYS A 12 21.41 0.20 12.80
C LYS A 12 20.48 1.37 12.48
N TRP A 13 20.68 1.99 11.33
CA TRP A 13 19.76 2.99 10.80
C TRP A 13 18.52 2.29 10.25
N GLU A 14 17.40 2.39 10.96
CA GLU A 14 16.10 1.97 10.45
C GLU A 14 15.55 3.02 9.48
N GLN A 15 15.18 2.55 8.29
CA GLN A 15 14.49 3.30 7.27
C GLN A 15 13.10 3.67 7.81
N LYS A 16 12.90 4.94 8.18
CA LYS A 16 11.61 5.42 8.68
C LYS A 16 10.57 5.38 7.56
N GLN A 17 9.59 4.50 7.75
CA GLN A 17 8.39 4.34 6.95
C GLN A 17 7.61 5.66 6.86
N ARG A 18 7.05 5.94 5.68
CA ARG A 18 6.23 7.13 5.41
C ARG A 18 5.04 7.15 6.37
N CYS A 19 5.01 8.17 7.23
CA CYS A 19 3.98 8.46 8.23
C CYS A 19 3.75 7.38 9.31
N CYS A 20 4.27 7.64 10.53
CA CYS A 20 3.66 7.09 11.74
C CYS A 20 2.22 7.63 11.86
N VAL A 21 1.26 6.92 11.27
CA VAL A 21 -0.17 7.19 11.46
C VAL A 21 -0.51 6.90 12.92
N TYR A 22 -0.95 7.93 13.66
CA TYR A 22 -1.48 7.73 15.01
C TYR A 22 -2.73 6.84 14.93
N ILE A 23 -2.62 5.59 15.37
CA ILE A 23 -3.76 4.66 15.40
C ILE A 23 -4.65 5.01 16.58
N PHE A 24 -5.87 5.48 16.27
CA PHE A 24 -6.89 5.71 17.29
C PHE A 24 -7.21 4.43 18.07
N VAL A 25 -7.57 4.58 19.36
CA VAL A 25 -7.83 3.46 20.27
C VAL A 25 -8.87 2.46 19.71
N GLU A 26 -9.89 2.95 19.01
CA GLU A 26 -10.91 2.11 18.38
C GLU A 26 -10.37 1.30 17.19
N CYS A 27 -9.52 1.92 16.36
CA CYS A 27 -8.85 1.24 15.25
C CYS A 27 -7.95 0.13 15.79
N ARG A 28 -7.24 0.38 16.89
CA ARG A 28 -6.41 -0.61 17.58
C ARG A 28 -7.19 -1.86 18.00
N LYS A 29 -8.41 -1.69 18.54
CA LYS A 29 -9.28 -2.82 18.94
C LYS A 29 -9.69 -3.66 17.73
N LYS A 30 -10.12 -3.01 16.64
CA LYS A 30 -10.53 -3.68 15.39
C LYS A 30 -9.36 -4.42 14.72
N ARG A 31 -8.17 -3.82 14.70
CA ARG A 31 -6.93 -4.46 14.25
C ARG A 31 -6.60 -5.71 15.06
N LEU A 32 -6.72 -5.63 16.39
CA LEU A 32 -6.49 -6.79 17.26
C LEU A 32 -7.53 -7.90 17.05
N GLN A 33 -8.80 -7.54 16.84
CA GLN A 33 -9.86 -8.51 16.52
C GLN A 33 -9.59 -9.21 15.20
N PHE A 34 -9.24 -8.46 14.15
CA PHE A 34 -8.84 -9.02 12.86
C PHE A 34 -7.67 -10.00 13.01
N ALA A 35 -6.60 -9.58 13.70
CA ALA A 35 -5.43 -10.42 13.89
C ALA A 35 -5.74 -11.69 14.72
N ARG A 36 -6.67 -11.64 15.67
CA ARG A 36 -7.14 -12.81 16.42
C ARG A 36 -7.97 -13.77 15.57
N ALA A 37 -8.87 -13.24 14.73
CA ALA A 37 -9.70 -14.04 13.85
C ALA A 37 -8.85 -14.83 12.83
N HIS A 38 -7.75 -14.25 12.37
CA HIS A 38 -6.87 -14.84 11.35
C HIS A 38 -5.54 -15.35 11.94
N GLN A 39 -5.43 -15.54 13.27
CA GLN A 39 -4.17 -15.93 13.91
C GLN A 39 -3.67 -17.33 13.51
N ASN A 40 -4.61 -18.20 13.12
CA ASN A 40 -4.34 -19.58 12.73
C ASN A 40 -4.33 -19.78 11.22
N TRP A 41 -4.56 -18.72 10.44
CA TRP A 41 -4.47 -18.79 8.99
C TRP A 41 -3.03 -19.09 8.58
N THR A 42 -2.88 -20.15 7.82
CA THR A 42 -1.65 -20.61 7.21
C THR A 42 -1.33 -19.78 5.97
N VAL A 43 -0.13 -19.98 5.41
CA VAL A 43 0.24 -19.36 4.13
C VAL A 43 -0.76 -19.75 3.04
N GLU A 44 -1.22 -21.01 2.98
CA GLU A 44 -2.17 -21.46 1.97
C GLU A 44 -3.50 -20.70 2.06
N ASP A 45 -4.00 -20.42 3.26
CA ASP A 45 -5.20 -19.61 3.45
C ASP A 45 -5.00 -18.18 2.90
N TRP A 46 -3.81 -17.59 3.10
CA TRP A 46 -3.48 -16.27 2.56
C TRP A 46 -3.27 -16.24 1.05
N LYS A 47 -2.94 -17.37 0.41
CA LYS A 47 -2.86 -17.46 -1.06
C LYS A 47 -4.20 -17.25 -1.73
N ASN A 48 -5.29 -17.55 -1.02
CA ASN A 48 -6.66 -17.36 -1.47
C ASN A 48 -7.15 -15.91 -1.33
N VAL A 49 -6.31 -14.97 -0.91
CA VAL A 49 -6.64 -13.55 -0.81
C VAL A 49 -6.10 -12.77 -2.00
N ALA A 50 -6.97 -12.06 -2.70
CA ALA A 50 -6.57 -10.99 -3.61
C ALA A 50 -6.57 -9.64 -2.89
N TRP A 51 -5.48 -8.90 -3.08
CA TRP A 51 -5.18 -7.63 -2.44
C TRP A 51 -5.40 -6.49 -3.43
N SER A 52 -5.98 -5.38 -2.97
CA SER A 52 -6.17 -4.20 -3.80
C SER A 52 -5.97 -2.91 -3.01
N ASP A 53 -5.64 -1.84 -3.73
CA ASP A 53 -5.46 -0.50 -3.18
C ASP A 53 -5.30 0.54 -4.30
N GLU A 54 -5.41 1.82 -3.94
CA GLU A 54 -5.06 2.95 -4.79
C GLU A 54 -3.77 3.64 -4.38
N SER A 55 -2.94 4.02 -5.36
CA SER A 55 -1.75 4.83 -5.11
C SER A 55 -1.61 5.98 -6.09
N ARG A 56 -0.88 7.02 -5.67
CA ARG A 56 -0.61 8.21 -6.48
C ARG A 56 0.89 8.43 -6.63
N PHE A 57 1.35 8.41 -7.87
CA PHE A 57 2.74 8.67 -8.26
C PHE A 57 2.87 10.09 -8.80
N LEU A 58 3.89 10.83 -8.37
CA LEU A 58 4.09 12.23 -8.75
C LEU A 58 5.07 12.35 -9.92
N LEU A 59 4.78 13.23 -10.88
CA LEU A 59 5.68 13.49 -12.01
C LEU A 59 6.98 14.17 -11.58
N ARG A 60 6.86 15.10 -10.65
CA ARG A 60 8.01 15.70 -9.97
C ARG A 60 7.90 15.33 -8.51
N HIS A 61 8.85 14.54 -8.04
CA HIS A 61 9.08 14.46 -6.61
C HIS A 61 9.51 15.87 -6.17
N SER A 62 8.79 16.51 -5.25
CA SER A 62 9.45 17.53 -4.46
C SER A 62 10.52 16.78 -3.71
N ASP A 63 11.79 16.99 -4.10
CA ASP A 63 12.93 16.42 -3.41
C ASP A 63 12.68 16.53 -1.91
N GLY A 64 12.80 15.39 -1.22
CA GLY A 64 12.63 15.33 0.23
C GLY A 64 13.32 16.53 0.85
N GLY A 65 12.56 17.32 1.63
CA GLY A 65 12.92 18.68 1.97
C GLY A 65 14.41 18.84 2.29
N VAL A 66 15.02 19.89 1.73
CA VAL A 66 16.39 20.31 2.06
C VAL A 66 16.59 20.19 3.57
N ARG A 67 17.51 19.31 4.00
CA ARG A 67 17.85 19.17 5.42
C ARG A 67 18.60 20.43 5.86
N ILE A 68 17.88 21.33 6.52
CA ILE A 68 18.45 22.53 7.14
C ILE A 68 18.80 22.17 8.59
N TRP A 69 20.08 22.26 8.95
CA TRP A 69 20.53 22.16 10.34
C TRP A 69 20.25 23.50 11.05
N ARG A 70 19.57 23.49 12.20
CA ARG A 70 19.14 24.72 12.92
C ARG A 70 19.46 24.65 14.41
N LYS A 71 19.71 25.80 15.03
CA LYS A 71 19.68 25.98 16.50
C LYS A 71 18.26 26.36 16.95
N GLN A 72 17.93 26.08 18.20
CA GLN A 72 16.56 26.07 18.77
C GLN A 72 15.76 27.40 18.66
N ASN A 73 16.36 28.52 18.23
CA ASN A 73 15.78 29.86 18.31
C ASN A 73 15.58 30.61 16.95
N GLU A 74 15.78 29.98 15.80
CA GLU A 74 15.67 30.64 14.46
C GLU A 74 14.39 30.25 13.72
N ASN A 75 13.23 30.37 14.38
CA ASN A 75 11.98 29.80 13.86
C ASN A 75 11.29 30.64 12.76
N MET A 76 11.80 31.82 12.40
CA MET A 76 11.14 32.79 11.51
C MET A 76 12.11 33.55 10.57
N ASP A 77 13.26 32.98 10.21
CA ASP A 77 14.16 33.62 9.21
C ASP A 77 13.66 33.34 7.77
N PRO A 78 13.45 34.37 6.92
CA PRO A 78 13.06 34.19 5.51
C PRO A 78 14.02 33.33 4.68
N SER A 79 15.31 33.22 5.04
CA SER A 79 16.27 32.31 4.38
C SER A 79 16.06 30.84 4.74
N CYS A 80 15.25 30.56 5.77
CA CYS A 80 14.91 29.22 6.27
C CYS A 80 13.50 28.77 5.83
N LEU A 81 12.81 29.59 5.03
CA LEU A 81 11.52 29.26 4.43
C LEU A 81 11.78 28.72 3.02
N VAL A 82 11.80 27.39 2.87
CA VAL A 82 11.61 26.80 1.55
C VAL A 82 10.19 27.14 1.14
N THR A 83 10.04 27.98 0.12
CA THR A 83 8.76 28.20 -0.53
C THR A 83 8.24 26.85 -1.00
N THR A 84 7.14 26.39 -0.40
CA THR A 84 6.34 25.28 -0.92
C THR A 84 5.75 25.75 -2.23
N VAL A 85 6.52 25.62 -3.32
CA VAL A 85 5.96 25.65 -4.66
C VAL A 85 4.90 24.55 -4.67
N GLN A 86 3.64 24.94 -4.90
CA GLN A 86 2.58 24.01 -5.26
C GLN A 86 3.16 23.06 -6.32
N ALA A 87 3.09 21.75 -6.07
CA ALA A 87 3.67 20.72 -6.92
C ALA A 87 3.07 20.80 -8.34
N GLY A 88 3.68 21.61 -9.21
CA GLY A 88 3.16 21.98 -10.53
C GLY A 88 3.28 20.89 -11.60
N GLY A 89 3.68 19.66 -11.23
CA GLY A 89 3.86 18.55 -12.16
C GLY A 89 2.66 17.61 -12.28
N GLY A 90 1.68 17.69 -11.37
CA GLY A 90 0.60 16.69 -11.29
C GLY A 90 1.11 15.30 -10.87
N GLY A 91 0.23 14.30 -10.95
CA GLY A 91 0.56 12.92 -10.65
C GLY A 91 -0.48 11.97 -11.22
N VAL A 92 -0.07 10.73 -11.46
CA VAL A 92 -0.92 9.65 -11.96
C VAL A 92 -1.46 8.89 -10.74
N MET A 93 -2.78 8.79 -10.64
CA MET A 93 -3.44 7.92 -9.66
C MET A 93 -3.76 6.59 -10.36
N VAL A 94 -3.54 5.48 -9.66
CA VAL A 94 -3.83 4.14 -10.17
C VAL A 94 -4.55 3.33 -9.09
N TRP A 95 -5.40 2.41 -9.50
CA TRP A 95 -5.88 1.30 -8.69
C TRP A 95 -5.21 0.03 -9.17
N GLY A 96 -4.76 -0.84 -8.26
CA GLY A 96 -4.17 -2.12 -8.64
C GLY A 96 -4.64 -3.27 -7.77
N MET A 97 -4.44 -4.46 -8.30
CA MET A 97 -4.81 -5.71 -7.64
C MET A 97 -3.75 -6.79 -7.88
N PHE A 98 -3.52 -7.65 -6.89
CA PHE A 98 -2.72 -8.85 -7.10
C PHE A 98 -3.08 -9.99 -6.13
N SER A 99 -2.62 -11.20 -6.42
CA SER A 99 -2.69 -12.35 -5.51
C SER A 99 -1.36 -13.07 -5.42
N TRP A 100 -1.27 -14.13 -4.60
CA TRP A 100 -0.07 -14.98 -4.61
C TRP A 100 0.17 -15.66 -5.97
N HIS A 101 -0.86 -15.82 -6.79
CA HIS A 101 -0.75 -16.53 -8.05
C HIS A 101 -0.26 -15.63 -9.19
N THR A 102 -0.73 -14.38 -9.25
CA THR A 102 -0.44 -13.45 -10.34
C THR A 102 -0.59 -12.00 -9.91
N LEU A 103 0.10 -11.11 -10.62
CA LEU A 103 -0.28 -9.70 -10.67
C LEU A 103 -1.59 -9.56 -11.43
N GLY A 104 -2.46 -8.74 -10.91
CA GLY A 104 -3.72 -8.38 -11.53
C GLY A 104 -3.62 -7.05 -12.28
N PRO A 105 -4.78 -6.53 -12.70
CA PRO A 105 -4.86 -5.29 -13.46
C PRO A 105 -4.35 -4.10 -12.66
N LEU A 106 -3.77 -3.14 -13.38
CA LEU A 106 -3.40 -1.82 -12.89
C LEU A 106 -4.13 -0.78 -13.74
N VAL A 107 -5.05 -0.04 -13.12
CA VAL A 107 -6.04 0.82 -13.77
C VAL A 107 -5.72 2.27 -13.47
N PRO A 108 -5.32 3.08 -14.46
CA PRO A 108 -5.16 4.53 -14.28
C PRO A 108 -6.49 5.20 -13.97
N ILE A 109 -6.49 6.05 -12.94
CA ILE A 109 -7.65 6.85 -12.52
C ILE A 109 -7.35 8.31 -12.84
N GLY A 110 -8.04 8.84 -13.86
CA GLY A 110 -7.85 10.22 -14.34
C GLY A 110 -8.56 11.29 -13.50
N HIS A 111 -9.41 10.87 -12.56
CA HIS A 111 -10.28 11.75 -11.78
C HIS A 111 -10.39 11.30 -10.32
N ARG A 112 -11.16 12.02 -9.52
CA ARG A 112 -11.45 11.60 -8.15
C ARG A 112 -12.40 10.41 -8.20
N LEU A 113 -11.93 9.25 -7.74
CA LEU A 113 -12.71 8.03 -7.69
C LEU A 113 -13.96 8.21 -6.81
N ASN A 114 -15.14 8.01 -7.41
CA ASN A 114 -16.41 7.95 -6.69
C ASN A 114 -16.94 6.51 -6.64
N ALA A 115 -18.09 6.31 -5.98
CA ALA A 115 -18.67 4.98 -5.82
C ALA A 115 -19.07 4.31 -7.14
N THR A 116 -19.56 5.06 -8.12
CA THR A 116 -19.92 4.52 -9.44
C THR A 116 -18.69 4.12 -10.24
N ASP A 117 -17.64 4.95 -10.22
CA ASP A 117 -16.37 4.61 -10.87
C ASP A 117 -15.75 3.36 -10.24
N TYR A 118 -15.79 3.26 -8.91
CA TYR A 118 -15.30 2.09 -8.20
C TYR A 118 -16.13 0.84 -8.52
N LEU A 119 -17.45 0.97 -8.69
CA LEU A 119 -18.29 -0.14 -9.13
C LEU A 119 -17.86 -0.67 -10.51
N SER A 120 -17.51 0.22 -11.44
CA SER A 120 -16.97 -0.19 -12.74
C SER A 120 -15.66 -0.94 -12.57
N ILE A 121 -14.75 -0.51 -11.69
CA ILE A 121 -13.53 -1.26 -11.38
C ILE A 121 -13.87 -2.66 -10.82
N VAL A 122 -14.82 -2.73 -9.90
CA VAL A 122 -15.24 -4.01 -9.29
C VAL A 122 -15.82 -4.95 -10.35
N SER A 123 -16.75 -4.47 -11.17
CA SER A 123 -17.42 -5.27 -12.20
C SER A 123 -16.48 -5.66 -13.35
N ASP A 124 -15.63 -4.74 -13.82
CA ASP A 124 -14.84 -4.94 -15.04
C ASP A 124 -13.48 -5.59 -14.77
N HIS A 125 -12.99 -5.52 -13.53
CA HIS A 125 -11.64 -5.98 -13.18
C HIS A 125 -11.62 -6.96 -12.02
N VAL A 126 -12.24 -6.63 -10.88
CA VAL A 126 -12.21 -7.51 -9.69
C VAL A 126 -12.96 -8.81 -9.96
N HIS A 127 -14.20 -8.72 -10.46
CA HIS A 127 -15.06 -9.87 -10.66
C HIS A 127 -14.49 -10.90 -11.65
N PRO A 128 -14.01 -10.51 -12.86
CA PRO A 128 -13.36 -11.44 -13.77
C PRO A 128 -12.07 -12.03 -13.19
N PHE A 129 -11.29 -11.23 -12.46
CA PHE A 129 -10.06 -11.70 -11.81
C PHE A 129 -10.37 -12.76 -10.76
N MET A 130 -11.32 -12.49 -9.86
CA MET A 130 -11.73 -13.43 -8.81
C MET A 130 -12.27 -14.73 -9.40
N THR A 131 -13.13 -14.63 -10.43
CA THR A 131 -13.69 -15.80 -11.14
C THR A 131 -12.60 -16.66 -11.78
N THR A 132 -11.60 -16.02 -12.38
CA THR A 132 -10.50 -16.72 -13.07
C THR A 132 -9.53 -17.37 -12.07
N MET A 133 -9.22 -16.65 -10.99
CA MET A 133 -8.18 -17.05 -10.05
C MET A 133 -8.68 -18.01 -8.96
N TYR A 134 -9.96 -17.90 -8.57
CA TYR A 134 -10.58 -18.67 -7.50
C TYR A 134 -11.89 -19.30 -7.99
N PRO A 135 -11.84 -20.22 -8.96
CA PRO A 135 -13.04 -20.79 -9.59
C PRO A 135 -13.88 -21.67 -8.65
N SER A 136 -13.36 -22.00 -7.46
CA SER A 136 -14.08 -22.74 -6.41
C SER A 136 -14.90 -21.83 -5.48
N SER A 137 -14.95 -20.53 -5.77
CA SER A 137 -15.66 -19.51 -4.99
C SER A 137 -15.23 -19.39 -3.52
N ASP A 138 -14.02 -19.86 -3.19
CA ASP A 138 -13.42 -19.81 -1.86
C ASP A 138 -12.40 -18.67 -1.71
N GLY A 139 -12.29 -17.82 -2.73
CA GLY A 139 -11.42 -16.66 -2.75
C GLY A 139 -11.92 -15.52 -1.86
N TYR A 140 -10.97 -14.76 -1.32
CA TYR A 140 -11.24 -13.54 -0.57
C TYR A 140 -10.78 -12.32 -1.35
N PHE A 141 -11.63 -11.32 -1.48
CA PHE A 141 -11.27 -10.02 -2.02
C PHE A 141 -11.04 -9.02 -0.88
N GLN A 142 -9.84 -8.46 -0.81
CA GLN A 142 -9.52 -7.40 0.13
C GLN A 142 -9.69 -6.03 -0.55
N GLN A 143 -10.48 -5.17 0.10
CA GLN A 143 -10.57 -3.74 -0.15
C GLN A 143 -10.44 -2.98 1.17
N ASP A 144 -10.09 -1.69 1.10
CA ASP A 144 -9.96 -0.87 2.29
C ASP A 144 -11.33 -0.36 2.79
N ASN A 145 -11.31 0.60 3.73
CA ASN A 145 -12.53 1.14 4.34
C ASN A 145 -12.92 2.53 3.80
N ALA A 146 -12.44 2.92 2.61
CA ALA A 146 -12.75 4.22 2.01
C ALA A 146 -14.27 4.42 1.84
N PRO A 147 -14.78 5.68 1.94
CA PRO A 147 -16.21 5.93 1.84
C PRO A 147 -16.87 5.43 0.54
N CYS A 148 -16.17 5.49 -0.59
CA CYS A 148 -16.67 4.97 -1.88
C CYS A 148 -16.87 3.45 -1.84
N HIS A 149 -15.97 2.71 -1.19
CA HIS A 149 -16.01 1.24 -1.10
C HIS A 149 -17.15 0.72 -0.22
N LYS A 150 -17.72 1.60 0.61
CA LYS A 150 -18.84 1.31 1.52
C LYS A 150 -20.18 1.87 1.05
N ALA A 151 -20.20 2.52 -0.11
CA ALA A 151 -21.44 3.06 -0.65
C ALA A 151 -22.47 1.94 -0.84
N PRO A 152 -23.78 2.19 -0.64
CA PRO A 152 -24.81 1.16 -0.77
C PRO A 152 -24.77 0.41 -2.10
N ILE A 153 -24.43 1.10 -3.19
CA ILE A 153 -24.33 0.48 -4.52
C ILE A 153 -23.21 -0.59 -4.58
N ILE A 154 -22.10 -0.38 -3.87
CA ILE A 154 -20.99 -1.34 -3.79
C ILE A 154 -21.36 -2.51 -2.89
N SER A 155 -21.91 -2.21 -1.71
CA SER A 155 -22.35 -3.24 -0.76
C SER A 155 -23.42 -4.14 -1.38
N ASN A 156 -24.40 -3.58 -2.10
CA ASN A 156 -25.43 -4.35 -2.78
C ASN A 156 -24.84 -5.23 -3.89
N TRP A 157 -23.91 -4.70 -4.70
CA TRP A 157 -23.26 -5.49 -5.74
C TRP A 157 -22.51 -6.70 -5.14
N PHE A 158 -21.78 -6.52 -4.04
CA PHE A 158 -21.11 -7.66 -3.38
C PHE A 158 -22.07 -8.65 -2.74
N LEU A 159 -23.25 -8.19 -2.28
CA LEU A 159 -24.30 -9.08 -1.78
C LEU A 159 -24.93 -9.91 -2.92
N GLU A 160 -25.04 -9.33 -4.12
CA GLU A 160 -25.54 -10.04 -5.30
C GLU A 160 -24.57 -11.13 -5.81
N HIS A 161 -23.29 -11.05 -5.44
CA HIS A 161 -22.22 -11.98 -5.85
C HIS A 161 -21.56 -12.71 -4.66
N ASP A 162 -22.25 -12.80 -3.52
CA ASP A 162 -21.70 -13.37 -2.28
C ASP A 162 -21.41 -14.88 -2.34
N ASN A 163 -22.01 -15.57 -3.31
CA ASN A 163 -21.79 -16.97 -3.63
C ASN A 163 -20.57 -17.21 -4.54
N GLU A 164 -19.91 -16.14 -5.01
CA GLU A 164 -18.80 -16.23 -5.96
C GLU A 164 -17.45 -15.93 -5.32
N PHE A 165 -17.39 -15.02 -4.35
CA PHE A 165 -16.22 -14.81 -3.50
C PHE A 165 -16.60 -13.98 -2.27
N THR A 166 -15.75 -13.99 -1.25
CA THR A 166 -16.02 -13.26 0.01
C THR A 166 -15.23 -11.96 0.09
N VAL A 167 -15.88 -10.84 0.43
CA VAL A 167 -15.15 -9.62 0.80
C VAL A 167 -14.53 -9.77 2.18
N LEU A 168 -13.19 -9.68 2.25
CA LEU A 168 -12.43 -9.81 3.49
C LEU A 168 -12.74 -8.64 4.42
N GLN A 169 -13.11 -8.94 5.67
CA GLN A 169 -13.36 -7.92 6.68
C GLN A 169 -12.06 -7.19 7.05
N TRP A 170 -11.87 -5.97 6.54
CA TRP A 170 -10.62 -5.24 6.69
C TRP A 170 -10.61 -4.30 7.91
N PRO A 171 -9.56 -4.32 8.75
CA PRO A 171 -9.45 -3.37 9.85
C PRO A 171 -9.07 -1.96 9.35
N PRO A 172 -9.66 -0.88 9.91
CA PRO A 172 -9.34 0.48 9.49
C PRO A 172 -7.88 0.85 9.81
N GLN A 173 -7.30 1.78 9.04
CA GLN A 173 -5.93 2.29 9.23
C GLN A 173 -4.88 1.18 9.32
N SER A 174 -4.88 0.27 8.36
CA SER A 174 -4.01 -0.91 8.36
C SER A 174 -3.17 -1.10 7.09
N PRO A 175 -2.46 -0.07 6.62
CA PRO A 175 -1.58 -0.21 5.46
C PRO A 175 -0.47 -1.25 5.70
N ASP A 176 0.03 -1.36 6.93
CA ASP A 176 1.03 -2.37 7.32
C ASP A 176 0.57 -3.82 7.15
N LEU A 177 -0.74 -4.05 7.12
CA LEU A 177 -1.34 -5.35 6.84
C LEU A 177 -1.61 -5.58 5.36
N ASN A 178 -1.65 -4.53 4.52
CA ASN A 178 -1.91 -4.66 3.09
C ASN A 178 -0.58 -4.83 2.32
N PRO A 179 -0.26 -6.01 1.77
CA PRO A 179 1.04 -6.20 1.15
C PRO A 179 1.23 -5.41 -0.16
N ILE A 180 0.14 -4.95 -0.81
CA ILE A 180 0.25 -4.13 -2.03
C ILE A 180 0.97 -2.80 -1.79
N GLU A 181 0.95 -2.28 -0.56
CA GLU A 181 1.71 -1.08 -0.16
C GLU A 181 3.21 -1.25 -0.43
N HIS A 182 3.72 -2.48 -0.27
CA HIS A 182 5.12 -2.78 -0.61
C HIS A 182 5.34 -2.86 -2.11
N LEU A 183 4.34 -3.27 -2.90
CA LEU A 183 4.43 -3.23 -4.35
C LEU A 183 4.45 -1.78 -4.85
N TRP A 184 3.74 -0.86 -4.20
CA TRP A 184 3.87 0.57 -4.49
C TRP A 184 5.28 1.08 -4.22
N ASP A 185 5.91 0.68 -3.11
CA ASP A 185 7.31 1.01 -2.83
C ASP A 185 8.28 0.44 -3.89
N VAL A 186 8.01 -0.78 -4.39
CA VAL A 186 8.75 -1.36 -5.52
C VAL A 186 8.60 -0.48 -6.76
N VAL A 187 7.37 -0.15 -7.16
CA VAL A 187 7.12 0.70 -8.34
C VAL A 187 7.83 2.05 -8.21
N GLU A 188 7.74 2.70 -7.05
CA GLU A 188 8.44 3.96 -6.84
C GLU A 188 9.97 3.83 -6.91
N ARG A 189 10.53 2.73 -6.39
CA ARG A 189 11.98 2.50 -6.44
C ARG A 189 12.45 2.29 -7.87
N GLU A 190 11.73 1.48 -8.65
CA GLU A 190 12.06 1.26 -10.06
C GLU A 190 11.90 2.55 -10.88
N LEU A 191 10.86 3.36 -10.63
CA LEU A 191 10.68 4.67 -11.26
C LEU A 191 11.86 5.61 -10.98
N ARG A 192 12.37 5.62 -9.75
CA ARG A 192 13.54 6.43 -9.37
C ARG A 192 14.82 5.93 -10.04
N ALA A 193 14.91 4.63 -10.30
CA ALA A 193 16.08 3.98 -10.90
C ALA A 193 16.12 4.05 -12.44
N LEU A 194 15.09 4.58 -13.10
CA LEU A 194 15.08 4.77 -14.56
C LEU A 194 16.22 5.70 -15.01
N ASP A 195 16.92 5.30 -16.08
CA ASP A 195 17.95 6.13 -16.72
C ASP A 195 17.36 7.42 -17.33
N VAL A 196 16.13 7.32 -17.85
CA VAL A 196 15.38 8.43 -18.44
C VAL A 196 14.08 8.61 -17.67
N HIS A 197 14.00 9.69 -16.89
CA HIS A 197 12.80 9.98 -16.10
C HIS A 197 11.64 10.51 -16.96
N PRO A 198 10.40 10.11 -16.66
CA PRO A 198 9.22 10.67 -17.29
C PRO A 198 9.14 12.19 -17.18
N THR A 199 8.84 12.87 -18.29
CA THR A 199 8.76 14.33 -18.35
C THR A 199 7.32 14.86 -18.41
N ASN A 200 6.35 13.98 -18.63
CA ASN A 200 4.92 14.28 -18.64
C ASN A 200 4.10 13.11 -18.04
N LEU A 201 2.81 13.34 -17.79
CA LEU A 201 1.94 12.36 -17.13
C LEU A 201 1.72 11.09 -17.95
N HIS A 202 1.71 11.17 -19.29
CA HIS A 202 1.56 9.99 -20.14
C HIS A 202 2.79 9.08 -20.03
N GLN A 203 3.99 9.64 -20.16
CA GLN A 203 5.24 8.89 -19.96
C GLN A 203 5.32 8.29 -18.54
N LEU A 204 4.82 9.02 -17.53
CA LEU A 204 4.79 8.51 -16.16
C LEU A 204 3.84 7.32 -16.04
N GLN A 205 2.65 7.43 -16.61
CA GLN A 205 1.69 6.33 -16.64
C GLN A 205 2.26 5.10 -17.35
N ASP A 206 2.86 5.27 -18.52
CA ASP A 206 3.47 4.16 -19.28
C ASP A 206 4.58 3.49 -18.48
N ALA A 207 5.43 4.28 -17.81
CA ALA A 207 6.49 3.75 -16.95
C ALA A 207 5.93 2.96 -15.77
N ILE A 208 4.89 3.47 -15.08
CA ILE A 208 4.22 2.76 -13.98
C ILE A 208 3.62 1.44 -14.46
N LEU A 209 2.89 1.45 -15.57
CA LEU A 209 2.28 0.25 -16.14
C LEU A 209 3.34 -0.78 -16.55
N SER A 210 4.43 -0.33 -17.17
CA SER A 210 5.54 -1.19 -17.57
C SER A 210 6.25 -1.80 -16.37
N ILE A 211 6.55 -1.01 -15.34
CA ILE A 211 7.19 -1.49 -14.11
C ILE A 211 6.29 -2.50 -13.41
N TRP A 212 5.00 -2.20 -13.23
CA TRP A 212 4.05 -3.11 -12.61
C TRP A 212 4.02 -4.46 -13.32
N ALA A 213 3.91 -4.47 -14.65
CA ALA A 213 3.90 -5.70 -15.44
C ALA A 213 5.18 -6.54 -15.33
N ASN A 214 6.30 -5.92 -14.95
CA ASN A 214 7.61 -6.57 -14.81
C ASN A 214 7.97 -6.92 -13.35
N ILE A 215 7.11 -6.65 -12.38
CA ILE A 215 7.34 -7.09 -11.00
C ILE A 215 7.42 -8.63 -10.98
N SER A 216 8.55 -9.15 -10.52
CA SER A 216 8.81 -10.59 -10.48
C SER A 216 7.79 -11.34 -9.62
N LYS A 217 7.48 -12.58 -10.00
CA LYS A 217 6.58 -13.46 -9.26
C LYS A 217 7.02 -13.69 -7.82
N GLU A 218 8.31 -13.88 -7.62
CA GLU A 218 8.94 -14.11 -6.32
C GLU A 218 8.71 -12.92 -5.38
N CYS A 219 8.68 -11.69 -5.92
CA CYS A 219 8.46 -10.49 -5.13
C CYS A 219 7.08 -10.50 -4.47
N PHE A 220 6.01 -10.63 -5.25
CA PHE A 220 4.66 -10.58 -4.70
C PHE A 220 4.28 -11.84 -3.92
N GLN A 221 4.85 -13.00 -4.26
CA GLN A 221 4.64 -14.23 -3.48
C GLN A 221 5.21 -14.12 -2.07
N HIS A 222 6.45 -13.63 -1.92
CA HIS A 222 7.05 -13.42 -0.60
C HIS A 222 6.27 -12.42 0.26
N LEU A 223 5.62 -11.43 -0.37
CA LEU A 223 4.76 -10.49 0.34
C LEU A 223 3.53 -11.19 0.94
N VAL A 224 2.83 -12.03 0.18
CA VAL A 224 1.69 -12.80 0.70
C VAL A 224 2.15 -13.83 1.75
N GLU A 225 3.26 -14.51 1.51
CA GLU A 225 3.84 -15.48 2.46
C GLU A 225 4.29 -14.84 3.78
N SER A 226 4.48 -13.52 3.80
CA SER A 226 4.78 -12.77 5.02
C SER A 226 3.56 -12.55 5.93
N MET A 227 2.34 -12.76 5.45
CA MET A 227 1.10 -12.43 6.17
C MET A 227 1.01 -13.06 7.57
N PRO A 228 1.33 -14.34 7.80
CA PRO A 228 1.34 -14.90 9.16
C PRO A 228 2.29 -14.15 10.12
N ARG A 229 3.42 -13.63 9.62
CA ARG A 229 4.33 -12.81 10.43
C ARG A 229 3.75 -11.42 10.72
N ARG A 230 3.06 -10.79 9.76
CA ARG A 230 2.37 -9.51 9.95
C ARG A 230 1.27 -9.63 11.01
N ILE A 231 0.45 -10.67 10.94
CA ILE A 231 -0.59 -10.97 11.94
C ILE A 231 0.01 -11.15 13.33
N LYS A 232 1.08 -11.93 13.47
CA LYS A 232 1.81 -12.09 14.74
C LYS A 232 2.37 -10.77 15.27
N ALA A 233 2.86 -9.89 14.39
CA ALA A 233 3.34 -8.56 14.78
C ALA A 233 2.20 -7.68 15.33
N VAL A 234 1.02 -7.69 14.71
CA VAL A 234 -0.16 -6.97 15.21
C VAL A 234 -0.62 -7.51 16.56
N LEU A 235 -0.64 -8.84 16.74
CA LEU A 235 -0.95 -9.47 18.03
C LEU A 235 0.03 -9.03 19.12
N LYS A 236 1.34 -9.06 18.83
CA LYS A 236 2.40 -8.60 19.74
C LYS A 236 2.25 -7.13 20.10
N ALA A 237 1.91 -6.28 19.13
CA ALA A 237 1.63 -4.86 19.32
C ALA A 237 0.27 -4.58 19.97
N LYS A 238 -0.51 -5.62 20.29
CA LYS A 238 -1.89 -5.51 20.81
C LYS A 238 -2.75 -4.60 19.91
N GLY A 239 -2.66 -4.79 18.59
CA GLY A 239 -3.37 -3.98 17.59
C GLY A 239 -2.67 -2.67 17.17
N GLY A 240 -1.49 -2.36 17.73
CA GLY A 240 -0.72 -1.16 17.37
C GLY A 240 -0.09 -1.24 15.97
N GLN A 241 0.69 -0.21 15.62
CA GLN A 241 1.49 -0.20 14.38
C GLN A 241 2.54 -1.28 14.42
N THR A 242 2.90 -1.81 13.25
CA THR A 242 3.99 -2.75 13.08
C THR A 242 5.10 -2.12 12.22
N GLN A 243 6.18 -2.85 12.01
CA GLN A 243 7.32 -2.45 11.17
C GLN A 243 7.09 -2.69 9.67
N TYR A 244 5.97 -3.35 9.35
CA TYR A 244 5.57 -3.64 7.98
C TYR A 244 4.83 -2.45 7.42
#